data_AF-A0A1F5YP36-F1
#
_entry.id   AF-A0A1F5YP36-F1
#
_cell.length_a   1.000
_cell.length_b   1.000
_cell.length_c   1.000
_cell.angle_alpha   90.00
_cell.angle_beta   90.00
_cell.angle_gamma   90.00
#
_symmetry.space_group_name_H-M   'P 1'
#
loop_
_entity.id
_entity.type
_entity.pdbx_description
1 polymer ?
#
loop_
_entity_poly.entity_id
_entity_poly.type
_entity_poly.pdbx_seq_one_letter_code
_entity_poly.pdbx_strand_id
1 'polypeptide(L)' 'MINNYSTQQISKHLLDEILHALKTVSPFGSVEIFIQNNTVTQITMRNIKKTGHDSRPVTVRPGDNYRKD' A
#
# COMPACT_ATOMS: atom_id res chain seq x y z
N MET A 1 32.84 14.98 -12.54
CA MET A 1 31.79 14.68 -11.54
C MET A 1 30.76 13.78 -12.22
N ILE A 2 30.44 12.63 -11.66
CA ILE A 2 29.39 11.75 -12.19
C ILE A 2 28.06 12.31 -11.71
N ASN A 3 27.19 12.68 -12.65
CA ASN A 3 25.91 13.31 -12.35
C ASN A 3 24.88 12.22 -12.02
N ASN A 4 24.90 11.74 -10.77
CA ASN A 4 24.00 10.68 -10.26
C ASN A 4 22.53 11.11 -10.15
N TYR A 5 22.20 12.33 -10.53
CA TYR A 5 20.89 12.96 -10.32
C TYR A 5 20.03 13.02 -11.59
N SER A 6 20.19 12.03 -12.48
CA SER A 6 19.42 11.95 -13.71
C SER A 6 18.14 11.15 -13.51
N THR A 7 16.97 11.75 -13.76
CA THR A 7 15.71 11.02 -13.91
C THR A 7 15.74 10.03 -15.09
N GLN A 8 16.76 10.12 -15.95
CA GLN A 8 16.99 9.21 -17.07
C GLN A 8 17.78 7.95 -16.65
N GLN A 9 18.41 7.95 -15.47
CA GLN A 9 19.17 6.81 -14.93
C GLN A 9 18.77 6.52 -13.50
N ILE A 10 17.50 6.18 -13.30
CA ILE A 10 17.01 5.66 -12.02
C ILE A 10 17.75 4.35 -11.74
N SER A 11 18.34 4.22 -10.56
CA SER A 11 19.05 3.00 -10.19
C SER A 11 18.09 1.82 -10.12
N LYS A 12 18.50 0.66 -10.64
CA LYS A 12 17.70 -0.56 -10.56
C LYS A 12 17.39 -0.94 -9.10
N HIS A 13 18.35 -0.70 -8.21
CA HIS A 13 18.19 -0.91 -6.77
C HIS A 13 17.00 -0.15 -6.19
N LEU A 14 16.89 1.15 -6.48
CA LEU A 14 15.79 1.98 -5.98
C LEU A 14 14.43 1.49 -6.51
N LEU A 15 14.38 1.07 -7.77
CA LEU A 15 13.16 0.48 -8.35
C LEU A 15 12.79 -0.84 -7.65
N ASP A 16 13.77 -1.70 -7.39
CA ASP A 16 13.55 -2.97 -6.70
C ASP A 16 13.06 -2.74 -5.25
N GLU A 17 13.58 -1.74 -4.55
CA GLU A 17 13.12 -1.34 -3.20
C GLU A 17 11.68 -0.82 -3.20
N ILE A 18 11.34 0.07 -4.15
CA ILE A 18 9.97 0.59 -4.28
C ILE A 18 9.01 -0.55 -4.65
N LEU A 19 9.40 -1.44 -5.57
CA LEU A 19 8.59 -2.58 -5.97
C LEU A 19 8.37 -3.54 -4.80
N HIS A 20 9.40 -3.81 -4.01
CA HIS A 20 9.30 -4.62 -2.81
C HIS A 20 8.33 -3.98 -1.81
N ALA A 21 8.44 -2.67 -1.56
CA ALA A 21 7.57 -1.97 -0.63
C ALA A 21 6.09 -2.05 -1.02
N LEU A 22 5.79 -1.87 -2.30
CA LEU A 22 4.42 -1.97 -2.83
C LEU A 22 3.86 -3.40 -2.75
N LYS A 23 4.69 -4.44 -2.91
CA LYS A 23 4.26 -5.84 -2.78
C LYS A 23 4.02 -6.25 -1.33
N THR A 24 4.80 -5.69 -0.41
CA THR A 24 4.72 -6.00 1.02
C THR A 24 3.47 -5.39 1.66
N VAL A 25 2.99 -4.26 1.16
CA VAL A 25 1.74 -3.64 1.63
C VAL A 25 0.54 -4.34 0.99
N SER A 26 -0.08 -5.29 1.71
CA SER A 26 -1.23 -6.05 1.21
C SER A 26 -2.12 -6.59 2.36
N PRO A 27 -3.46 -6.52 2.26
CA PRO A 27 -4.27 -5.96 1.16
C PRO A 27 -4.50 -4.44 1.24
N PHE A 28 -4.21 -3.81 2.37
CA PHE A 28 -4.35 -2.37 2.54
C PHE A 28 -3.16 -1.79 3.31
N GLY A 29 -2.84 -0.54 3.01
CA GLY A 29 -1.80 0.17 3.72
C GLY A 29 -1.34 1.42 2.98
N SER A 30 -0.19 1.94 3.37
CA SER A 30 0.50 3.06 2.72
C SER A 30 1.99 2.78 2.55
N VAL A 31 2.57 3.40 1.53
CA VAL A 31 4.01 3.52 1.32
C VAL A 31 4.33 5.01 1.28
N GLU A 32 5.31 5.44 2.07
CA GLU A 32 5.78 6.83 2.16
C GLU A 32 7.24 6.88 1.75
N ILE A 33 7.61 7.81 0.86
CA ILE A 33 8.97 7.97 0.35
C ILE A 33 9.48 9.34 0.78
N PHE A 34 10.60 9.35 1.48
CA PHE A 34 11.26 10.56 1.95
C PHE A 34 12.48 10.86 1.08
N ILE A 35 12.55 12.11 0.63
CA ILE A 35 13.61 12.60 -0.26
C ILE A 35 14.35 13.73 0.45
N GLN A 36 15.67 13.64 0.49
CA GLN A 36 16.55 14.70 0.97
C GLN A 36 17.70 14.87 -0.02
N ASN A 37 18.06 16.12 -0.34
CA ASN A 37 19.11 16.43 -1.31
C ASN A 37 18.92 15.67 -2.64
N ASN A 38 17.69 15.64 -3.14
CA ASN A 38 17.29 14.93 -4.37
C ASN A 38 17.57 13.40 -4.36
N THR A 39 17.77 12.81 -3.18
CA THR A 39 18.03 11.38 -3.00
C THR A 39 16.99 10.77 -2.07
N VAL A 40 16.48 9.59 -2.40
CA VAL A 40 15.61 8.84 -1.49
C VAL A 40 16.44 8.39 -0.29
N THR A 41 16.04 8.81 0.90
CA THR A 41 16.75 8.49 2.15
C THR A 41 15.99 7.50 3.01
N GLN A 42 14.67 7.39 2.83
CA GLN A 42 13.85 6.47 3.59
C GLN A 42 12.59 6.08 2.81
N ILE A 43 12.21 4.80 2.93
CA ILE A 43 10.91 4.27 2.52
C ILE A 43 10.25 3.68 3.75
N THR A 44 9.07 4.19 4.12
CA THR A 44 8.25 3.66 5.21
C THR A 44 7.06 2.89 4.64
N MET A 45 6.77 1.72 5.19
CA MET A 45 5.61 0.91 4.84
C MET A 45 4.69 0.76 6.05
N ARG A 46 3.39 0.99 5.87
CA ARG A 46 2.39 0.75 6.92
C ARG A 46 1.33 -0.20 6.41
N ASN A 47 1.26 -1.40 7.00
CA ASN A 47 0.17 -2.33 6.77
C ASN A 47 -1.07 -1.94 7.59
N ILE A 48 -2.23 -1.92 6.96
CA ILE A 48 -3.50 -1.53 7.58
C ILE A 48 -4.47 -2.71 7.50
N LYS A 49 -4.85 -3.22 8.67
CA LYS A 49 -5.95 -4.19 8.77
C LYS A 49 -7.27 -3.42 8.94
N LYS A 50 -8.17 -3.51 7.96
CA LYS A 50 -9.53 -3.01 8.11
C LYS A 50 -10.32 -3.95 9.03
N THR A 51 -11.03 -3.40 10.01
CA THR A 51 -11.79 -4.17 11.02
C THR A 51 -13.30 -3.99 10.89
N GLY A 52 -13.78 -3.34 9.82
CA GLY A 52 -15.20 -3.20 9.53
C GLY A 52 -15.78 -4.47 8.90
N HIS A 53 -17.00 -4.83 9.29
CA HIS A 53 -17.75 -5.96 8.72
C HIS A 53 -17.85 -5.81 7.19
N ASP A 54 -17.58 -6.91 6.48
CA ASP A 54 -18.00 -7.09 5.10
C ASP A 54 -19.46 -6.66 4.98
N SER A 55 -19.72 -5.45 4.48
CA SER A 55 -21.06 -5.01 4.08
C SER A 55 -21.40 -5.70 2.77
N ARG A 56 -21.38 -7.04 2.77
CA ARG A 56 -22.10 -7.78 1.75
C ARG A 56 -23.56 -7.42 1.98
N PRO A 57 -24.30 -6.99 0.95
CA PRO A 57 -25.74 -6.93 1.05
C PRO A 57 -26.17 -8.32 1.50
N VAL A 58 -26.82 -8.42 2.66
CA VAL A 58 -27.50 -9.65 3.05
C VAL A 58 -28.48 -9.92 1.91
N THR A 59 -28.20 -10.90 1.06
CA THR A 59 -29.20 -11.40 0.13
C THR A 59 -30.25 -12.07 0.99
N VAL A 60 -31.26 -11.31 1.39
CA VAL A 60 -32.39 -11.84 2.15
C VAL A 60 -33.05 -12.89 1.27
N ARG A 61 -32.95 -14.16 1.64
CA ARG A 61 -33.65 -15.21 0.92
C ARG A 61 -35.10 -15.21 1.41
N PRO A 62 -36.09 -15.48 0.53
CA PRO A 62 -37.46 -15.63 0.99
C PRO A 62 -37.54 -16.74 2.06
N GLY A 63 -37.84 -16.36 3.30
CA GLY A 63 -37.91 -17.27 4.46
C GLY A 63 -36.99 -16.94 5.63
N ASP A 64 -36.05 -15.99 5.46
CA ASP A 64 -35.18 -15.57 6.56
C ASP A 64 -35.95 -14.69 7.58
N ASN A 65 -36.26 -15.25 8.74
CA ASN A 65 -36.89 -14.52 9.85
C ASN A 65 -35.84 -13.71 10.62
N TYR A 66 -35.96 -12.38 10.59
CA TYR A 66 -35.15 -11.49 11.45
C TYR A 66 -35.53 -11.72 12.92
N ARG A 67 -34.58 -12.20 13.72
CA ARG A 67 -34.65 -12.03 15.18
C ARG A 67 -34.26 -10.59 15.49
N LYS A 68 -35.21 -9.81 16.01
CA LYS A 68 -34.93 -8.57 16.74
C LYS A 68 -34.55 -8.95 18.17
N ASP A 69 -33.30 -8.71 18.51
CA ASP A 69 -32.88 -8.40 19.87
C ASP A 69 -33.28 -6.97 20.26
#